data_AF-A0A1H1NKM2-F1
#
_entry.id   AF-A0A1H1NKM2-F1
#
_cell.length_a   1.000
_cell.length_b   1.000
_cell.length_c   1.000
_cell.angle_alpha   90.00
_cell.angle_beta   90.00
_cell.angle_gamma   90.00
#
_symmetry.space_group_name_H-M   'P 1'
#
loop_
_entity.id
_entity.type
_entity.pdbx_description
1 polymer ?
#
loop_
_entity_poly.entity_id
_entity_poly.type
_entity_poly.pdbx_seq_one_letter_code
_entity_poly.pdbx_strand_id
1 'polypeptide(L)'
;MILTSALQAIGLFIATNIDDIIVLSLFFARGAGQRGTTARILAGQYLGFVGILGAAVLVSLGAGVFLPPAVIPYFGLIPLGLGLWAAWQARCGGDDDDAEIEGKNVAVWTVAGVTFANGGDNIGVYVPVFLNVGPAGVVAYCIVFLALVAVLVMLAKFVATRPPIAEVLERWEHILFPIVLIGLGIFILISGGAFGL
;
A
#
# COMPACT_ATOMS: atom_id res chain seq x y z
N MET A 1 -20.73 11.93 1.03
CA MET A 1 -20.74 10.52 1.43
C MET A 1 -19.95 9.69 0.42
N ILE A 2 -20.49 9.37 -0.76
CA ILE A 2 -19.81 8.50 -1.75
C ILE A 2 -18.54 9.14 -2.34
N LEU A 3 -18.59 10.42 -2.69
CA LEU A 3 -17.42 11.14 -3.24
C LEU A 3 -16.28 11.24 -2.23
N THR A 4 -16.61 11.40 -0.94
CA THR A 4 -15.63 11.43 0.15
C THR A 4 -14.96 10.06 0.34
N SER A 5 -15.73 8.97 0.32
CA SER A 5 -15.19 7.61 0.43
C SER A 5 -14.35 7.20 -0.79
N ALA A 6 -14.73 7.59 -2.00
CA ALA A 6 -13.95 7.34 -3.20
C ALA A 6 -12.61 8.09 -3.17
N LEU A 7 -12.61 9.36 -2.76
CA LEU A 7 -11.39 10.15 -2.63
C LEU A 7 -10.46 9.58 -1.55
N GLN A 8 -11.03 9.13 -0.42
CA GLN A 8 -10.27 8.44 0.64
C GLN A 8 -9.68 7.12 0.14
N ALA A 9 -10.45 6.32 -0.59
CA ALA A 9 -9.96 5.08 -1.19
C ALA A 9 -8.84 5.36 -2.20
N ILE A 10 -8.98 6.36 -3.06
CA ILE A 10 -7.93 6.76 -4.01
C ILE A 10 -6.67 7.21 -3.26
N GLY A 11 -6.81 8.09 -2.26
CA GLY A 11 -5.68 8.58 -1.46
C GLY A 11 -4.98 7.46 -0.71
N LEU A 12 -5.75 6.55 -0.10
CA LEU A 12 -5.24 5.37 0.59
C LEU A 12 -4.48 4.45 -0.37
N PHE A 13 -5.06 4.14 -1.53
CA PHE A 13 -4.43 3.32 -2.55
C PHE A 13 -3.11 3.93 -3.02
N ILE A 14 -3.09 5.23 -3.35
CA ILE A 14 -1.87 5.92 -3.80
C ILE A 14 -0.77 5.83 -2.74
N ALA A 15 -1.11 6.07 -1.47
CA ALA A 15 -0.14 6.09 -0.39
C ALA A 15 0.47 4.73 -0.09
N THR A 16 -0.31 3.66 -0.29
CA THR A 16 0.09 2.27 -0.02
C THR A 16 0.72 1.59 -1.24
N ASN A 17 0.66 2.21 -2.42
CA ASN A 17 1.16 1.60 -3.65
C ASN A 17 2.15 2.53 -4.37
N ILE A 18 2.71 3.53 -3.68
CA ILE A 18 3.72 4.40 -4.27
C ILE A 18 5.04 3.63 -4.50
N ASP A 19 5.47 2.84 -3.54
CA ASP A 19 6.66 1.98 -3.61
C ASP A 19 6.52 0.92 -4.73
N ASP A 20 5.30 0.42 -4.93
CA ASP A 20 4.96 -0.51 -6.01
C ASP A 20 5.24 0.09 -7.39
N ILE A 21 5.14 1.42 -7.58
CA ILE A 21 5.46 2.06 -8.85
C ILE A 21 6.93 1.82 -9.20
N ILE A 22 7.84 1.94 -8.23
CA ILE A 22 9.27 1.72 -8.42
C ILE A 22 9.52 0.25 -8.73
N VAL A 23 9.01 -0.67 -7.91
CA VAL A 23 9.17 -2.12 -8.10
C VAL A 23 8.63 -2.58 -9.46
N LEU A 24 7.41 -2.17 -9.83
CA LEU A 24 6.81 -2.49 -11.12
C LEU A 24 7.59 -1.87 -12.28
N SER A 25 8.11 -0.66 -12.12
CA SER A 25 8.92 -0.01 -13.16
C SER A 25 10.20 -0.79 -13.46
N LEU A 26 10.84 -1.35 -12.43
CA LEU A 26 12.01 -2.22 -12.57
C LEU A 26 11.66 -3.53 -13.29
N PHE A 27 10.51 -4.13 -12.98
CA PHE A 27 10.03 -5.31 -13.72
C PHE A 27 9.78 -5.00 -15.19
N PHE A 28 9.25 -3.82 -15.51
CA PHE A 28 9.10 -3.37 -16.90
C PHE A 28 10.45 -3.13 -17.59
N ALA A 29 11.43 -2.56 -16.89
CA ALA A 29 12.78 -2.37 -17.41
C ALA A 29 13.48 -3.71 -17.72
N ARG A 30 13.37 -4.69 -16.80
CA ARG A 30 13.95 -6.04 -16.98
C ARG A 30 13.23 -6.86 -18.06
N GLY A 31 11.92 -6.66 -18.22
CA GLY A 31 11.11 -7.34 -19.22
C GLY A 31 11.04 -6.61 -20.57
N ALA A 32 11.85 -5.57 -20.79
CA ALA A 32 11.90 -4.81 -22.02
C ALA A 32 12.27 -5.71 -23.21
N GLY A 33 11.50 -5.61 -24.30
CA GLY A 33 11.71 -6.41 -25.52
C GLY A 33 11.01 -7.77 -25.56
N GLN A 34 10.41 -8.23 -24.46
CA GLN A 34 9.62 -9.47 -24.46
C GLN A 34 8.13 -9.19 -24.76
N ARG A 35 7.53 -9.99 -25.65
CA ARG A 35 6.09 -9.92 -25.91
C ARG A 35 5.33 -10.46 -24.70
N GLY A 36 4.32 -9.72 -24.24
CA GLY A 36 3.44 -10.13 -23.14
C GLY A 36 3.88 -9.71 -21.73
N THR A 37 4.98 -8.96 -21.57
CA THR A 37 5.47 -8.46 -20.27
C THR A 37 4.38 -7.70 -19.50
N THR A 38 3.65 -6.78 -20.14
CA THR A 38 2.56 -6.04 -19.49
C THR A 38 1.47 -6.96 -18.95
N ALA A 39 1.06 -7.99 -19.71
CA ALA A 39 0.01 -8.90 -19.27
C ALA A 39 0.45 -9.77 -18.08
N ARG A 40 1.72 -10.22 -18.07
CA ARG A 40 2.27 -10.99 -16.94
C ARG A 40 2.38 -10.15 -15.66
N ILE A 41 2.87 -8.92 -15.79
CA ILE A 41 2.97 -7.99 -14.66
C ILE A 41 1.57 -7.64 -14.13
N LEU A 42 0.63 -7.34 -15.02
CA LEU A 42 -0.76 -7.04 -14.63
C LEU A 42 -1.41 -8.22 -13.90
N ALA A 43 -1.28 -9.44 -14.44
CA ALA A 43 -1.83 -10.64 -13.81
C ALA A 43 -1.19 -10.91 -12.44
N GLY A 44 0.13 -10.75 -12.33
CA GLY A 44 0.86 -10.88 -11.07
C GLY A 44 0.42 -9.87 -10.02
N GLN A 45 0.29 -8.60 -10.41
CA GLN A 45 -0.17 -7.54 -9.52
C GLN A 45 -1.59 -7.82 -9.01
N TYR A 46 -2.53 -8.19 -9.89
CA TYR A 46 -3.88 -8.55 -9.46
C TYR A 46 -3.90 -9.74 -8.51
N LEU A 47 -3.10 -10.79 -8.78
CA LEU A 47 -3.05 -11.96 -7.91
C LEU A 47 -2.52 -11.62 -6.52
N GLY A 48 -1.38 -10.91 -6.45
CA GLY A 48 -0.77 -10.50 -5.19
C GLY A 48 -1.68 -9.57 -4.41
N PHE A 49 -2.24 -8.58 -5.09
CA PHE A 49 -3.08 -7.56 -4.47
C PHE A 49 -4.44 -8.08 -4.02
N VAL A 50 -5.05 -9.04 -4.74
CA VAL A 50 -6.22 -9.78 -4.25
C VAL A 50 -5.87 -10.59 -3.00
N GLY A 51 -4.67 -11.17 -2.93
CA GLY A 51 -4.18 -11.86 -1.73
C GLY A 51 -4.07 -10.92 -0.52
N ILE A 52 -3.46 -9.74 -0.71
CA ILE A 52 -3.35 -8.69 0.32
C ILE A 52 -4.74 -8.22 0.77
N LEU A 53 -5.63 -7.90 -0.17
CA LEU A 53 -7.00 -7.52 0.12
C LEU A 53 -7.74 -8.60 0.90
N GLY A 54 -7.61 -9.86 0.47
CA GLY A 54 -8.21 -11.01 1.14
C GLY A 54 -7.71 -11.15 2.58
N ALA A 55 -6.40 -11.05 2.80
CA ALA A 55 -5.80 -11.08 4.13
C ALA A 55 -6.30 -9.91 5.00
N ALA A 56 -6.29 -8.68 4.49
CA ALA A 56 -6.75 -7.50 5.20
C ALA A 56 -8.25 -7.60 5.57
N VAL A 57 -9.09 -8.11 4.67
CA VAL A 57 -10.51 -8.37 4.96
C VAL A 57 -10.66 -9.45 6.03
N LEU A 58 -9.94 -10.56 5.94
CA LEU A 58 -10.00 -11.64 6.94
C LEU A 58 -9.56 -11.16 8.33
N VAL A 59 -8.45 -10.42 8.39
CA VAL A 59 -7.95 -9.83 9.64
C VAL A 59 -8.95 -8.82 10.19
N SER A 60 -9.51 -7.95 9.35
CA SER A 60 -10.52 -6.98 9.76
C SER A 60 -11.80 -7.65 10.26
N LEU A 61 -12.28 -8.72 9.62
CA LEU A 61 -13.44 -9.46 10.07
C LEU A 61 -13.17 -10.17 11.41
N GLY A 62 -12.01 -10.81 11.55
CA GLY A 62 -11.60 -11.41 12.82
C GLY A 62 -11.52 -10.37 13.94
N ALA A 63 -10.78 -9.28 13.71
CA ALA A 63 -10.66 -8.19 14.65
C ALA A 63 -12.03 -7.60 15.04
N GLY A 64 -12.94 -7.37 14.09
CA GLY A 64 -14.28 -6.84 14.36
C GLY A 64 -15.19 -7.79 15.15
N VAL A 65 -14.95 -9.10 15.09
CA VAL A 65 -15.70 -10.11 15.86
C VAL A 65 -15.13 -10.30 17.27
N PHE A 66 -13.81 -10.23 17.43
CA PHE A 66 -13.14 -10.50 18.71
C PHE A 66 -12.88 -9.26 19.58
N LEU A 67 -12.90 -8.05 19.00
CA LEU A 67 -12.58 -6.81 19.72
C LEU A 67 -13.84 -5.99 20.05
N PRO A 68 -13.89 -5.37 21.24
CA PRO A 68 -14.94 -4.41 21.56
C PRO A 68 -14.93 -3.23 20.59
N PRO A 69 -16.10 -2.70 20.16
CA PRO A 69 -16.18 -1.55 19.25
C PRO A 69 -15.42 -0.32 19.73
N ALA A 70 -15.29 -0.13 21.05
CA ALA A 70 -14.52 0.96 21.65
C ALA A 70 -13.01 0.90 21.34
N VAL A 71 -12.47 -0.26 20.96
CA VAL A 71 -11.04 -0.46 20.66
C VAL A 71 -10.73 -0.18 19.18
N ILE A 72 -11.73 -0.31 18.30
CA ILE A 72 -11.57 -0.15 16.84
C ILE A 72 -10.95 1.20 16.42
N PRO A 73 -11.35 2.35 16.99
CA PRO A 73 -10.76 3.65 16.64
C PRO A 73 -9.26 3.73 16.94
N TYR A 74 -8.78 3.03 17.97
CA TYR A 74 -7.37 3.02 18.36
C TYR A 74 -6.47 2.30 17.36
N PHE A 75 -7.03 1.54 16.40
CA PHE A 75 -6.24 1.01 15.28
C PHE A 75 -5.62 2.11 14.42
N GLY A 76 -6.15 3.34 14.47
CA GLY A 76 -5.50 4.51 13.87
C GLY A 76 -4.12 4.84 14.47
N LEU A 77 -3.79 4.35 15.66
CA LEU A 77 -2.45 4.47 16.25
C LEU A 77 -1.40 3.69 15.47
N ILE A 78 -1.78 2.62 14.76
CA ILE A 78 -0.85 1.80 13.96
C ILE A 78 -0.28 2.62 12.78
N PRO A 79 -1.10 3.14 11.84
CA PRO A 79 -0.59 3.98 10.76
C PRO A 79 0.02 5.28 11.30
N LEU A 80 -0.50 5.85 12.40
CA LEU A 80 0.11 7.04 13.02
C LEU A 80 1.54 6.76 13.51
N GLY A 81 1.74 5.64 14.22
CA GLY A 81 3.04 5.23 14.72
C GLY A 81 4.03 4.91 13.60
N LEU A 82 3.58 4.17 12.58
CA LEU A 82 4.40 3.86 11.40
C LEU A 82 4.81 5.13 10.65
N GLY A 83 3.89 6.08 10.46
CA GLY A 83 4.19 7.35 9.81
C GLY A 83 5.16 8.22 10.62
N LEU A 84 5.00 8.29 11.94
CA LEU A 84 5.93 9.01 12.83
C LEU A 84 7.32 8.37 12.84
N TRP A 85 7.39 7.03 12.86
CA TRP A 85 8.65 6.28 12.82
C TRP A 85 9.37 6.50 11.49
N ALA A 86 8.67 6.39 10.36
CA ALA A 86 9.23 6.66 9.04
C ALA A 86 9.71 8.11 8.90
N ALA A 87 8.97 9.09 9.43
CA ALA A 87 9.41 10.49 9.47
C ALA A 87 10.66 10.72 10.34
N TRP A 88 10.80 9.97 11.43
CA TRP A 88 11.98 10.01 12.30
C TRP A 88 13.19 9.41 11.58
N GLN A 89 13.04 8.23 10.97
CA GLN A 89 14.09 7.55 10.21
C GLN A 89 14.63 8.47 9.10
N ALA A 90 13.73 9.13 8.36
CA ALA A 90 14.09 10.08 7.31
C ALA A 90 14.83 11.33 7.83
N ARG A 91 14.66 11.70 9.10
CA ARG A 91 15.34 12.86 9.73
C ARG A 91 16.68 12.52 10.39
N CYS A 92 16.87 11.30 10.88
CA CYS A 92 18.05 10.96 11.67
C CYS A 92 19.32 10.67 10.85
N GLY A 93 19.24 10.70 9.51
CA GLY A 93 20.39 10.42 8.63
C GLY A 93 20.68 8.92 8.60
N GLY A 94 20.34 8.27 7.49
CA GLY A 94 20.37 6.82 7.34
C GLY A 94 21.74 6.21 7.60
N ASP A 95 21.72 5.09 8.31
CA ASP A 95 22.62 3.96 8.08
C ASP A 95 21.82 2.68 8.40
N ASP A 96 22.09 1.66 7.60
CA ASP A 96 21.64 0.26 7.67
C ASP A 96 20.20 -0.05 7.19
N ASP A 97 20.09 -0.41 5.90
CA ASP A 97 19.70 -1.77 5.49
C ASP A 97 19.90 -1.95 3.97
N ASP A 98 21.16 -2.02 3.54
CA ASP A 98 21.52 -2.64 2.26
C ASP A 98 21.35 -4.17 2.42
N ALA A 99 20.13 -4.67 2.21
CA ALA A 99 19.91 -6.10 2.06
C ALA A 99 20.47 -6.56 0.70
N GLU A 100 21.72 -7.03 0.70
CA GLU A 100 22.31 -7.81 -0.38
C GLU A 100 21.38 -8.98 -0.75
N ILE A 101 20.71 -8.91 -1.90
CA ILE A 101 20.09 -10.08 -2.52
C ILE A 101 21.01 -10.59 -3.61
N GLU A 102 21.92 -11.47 -3.18
CA GLU A 102 22.81 -12.27 -3.98
C GLU A 102 22.01 -13.09 -5.01
N GLY A 103 22.46 -13.06 -6.26
CA GLY A 103 21.73 -13.55 -7.41
C GLY A 103 21.35 -15.04 -7.33
N LYS A 104 20.08 -15.33 -7.60
CA LYS A 104 19.64 -16.58 -8.25
C LYS A 104 18.22 -16.41 -8.79
N ASN A 105 18.10 -16.60 -10.10
CA ASN A 105 16.91 -16.73 -10.95
C ASN A 105 15.57 -16.21 -10.39
N VAL A 106 15.00 -15.21 -11.08
CA VAL A 106 13.67 -14.64 -10.87
C VAL A 106 12.60 -15.73 -10.95
N ALA A 107 12.36 -16.41 -9.84
CA ALA A 107 11.28 -17.35 -9.66
C ALA A 107 10.01 -16.57 -9.27
N VAL A 108 8.86 -17.05 -9.72
CA VAL A 108 7.54 -16.50 -9.36
C VAL A 108 7.38 -16.36 -7.83
N TRP A 109 8.02 -17.25 -7.07
CA TRP A 109 8.07 -17.22 -5.60
C TRP A 109 8.89 -16.08 -5.01
N THR A 110 9.95 -15.62 -5.69
CA THR A 110 10.74 -14.45 -5.27
C THR A 110 9.93 -13.17 -5.46
N VAL A 111 9.20 -13.06 -6.57
CA VAL A 111 8.30 -11.92 -6.80
C VAL A 111 7.14 -11.94 -5.81
N ALA A 112 6.50 -13.11 -5.59
CA ALA A 112 5.43 -13.24 -4.60
C ALA A 112 5.92 -12.97 -3.16
N GLY A 113 7.13 -13.43 -2.80
CA GLY A 113 7.73 -13.19 -1.49
C GLY A 113 8.10 -11.72 -1.29
N VAL A 114 8.66 -11.06 -2.30
CA VAL A 114 8.97 -9.62 -2.27
C VAL A 114 7.69 -8.79 -2.26
N THR A 115 6.64 -9.15 -3.01
CA THR A 115 5.32 -8.47 -2.96
C THR A 115 4.60 -8.72 -1.63
N PHE A 116 4.80 -9.87 -0.97
CA PHE A 116 4.23 -10.12 0.37
C PHE A 116 5.02 -9.40 1.47
N ALA A 117 6.35 -9.30 1.33
CA ALA A 117 7.22 -8.54 2.23
C ALA A 117 7.03 -7.03 2.09
N ASN A 118 6.94 -6.51 0.85
CA ASN A 118 6.62 -5.12 0.55
C ASN A 118 5.14 -4.79 0.71
N GLY A 119 4.22 -5.75 0.65
CA GLY A 119 2.78 -5.53 0.80
C GLY A 119 2.27 -5.69 2.23
N GLY A 120 3.18 -5.90 3.20
CA GLY A 120 2.85 -6.04 4.62
C GLY A 120 2.41 -4.74 5.27
N ASP A 121 2.97 -3.61 4.84
CA ASP A 121 2.53 -2.26 5.21
C ASP A 121 1.08 -2.01 4.76
N ASN A 122 0.68 -2.52 3.59
CA ASN A 122 -0.66 -2.38 3.04
C ASN A 122 -1.71 -3.06 3.91
N ILE A 123 -1.40 -4.23 4.47
CA ILE A 123 -2.30 -4.90 5.44
C ILE A 123 -2.43 -4.06 6.71
N GLY A 124 -1.31 -3.55 7.24
CA GLY A 124 -1.27 -2.73 8.46
C GLY A 124 -2.06 -1.43 8.35
N VAL A 125 -2.24 -0.91 7.13
CA VAL A 125 -2.98 0.32 6.84
C VAL A 125 -4.44 0.04 6.42
N TYR A 126 -4.70 -1.04 5.67
CA TYR A 126 -6.06 -1.39 5.20
C TYR A 126 -6.94 -1.93 6.33
N VAL A 127 -6.39 -2.75 7.23
CA VAL A 127 -7.14 -3.31 8.37
C VAL A 127 -7.81 -2.23 9.25
N PRO A 128 -7.09 -1.19 9.72
CA PRO A 128 -7.70 -0.08 10.47
C PRO A 128 -8.85 0.58 9.72
N VAL A 129 -8.70 0.79 8.41
CA VAL A 129 -9.71 1.45 7.58
C VAL A 129 -10.94 0.56 7.42
N PHE A 130 -10.75 -0.71 7.12
CA PHE A 130 -11.83 -1.68 6.91
C PHE A 130 -12.69 -1.87 8.15
N LEU A 131 -12.07 -1.82 9.34
CA LEU A 131 -12.78 -1.85 10.61
C LEU A 131 -13.69 -0.61 10.84
N ASN A 132 -13.41 0.52 10.20
CA ASN A 132 -14.13 1.77 10.41
C ASN A 132 -15.15 2.12 9.32
N VAL A 133 -15.15 1.44 8.16
CA VAL A 133 -16.06 1.76 7.03
C VAL A 133 -17.24 0.79 6.86
N GLY A 134 -17.28 -0.29 7.65
CA GLY A 134 -18.32 -1.32 7.61
C GLY A 134 -18.32 -2.16 6.31
N PRO A 135 -19.13 -3.24 6.23
CA PRO A 135 -19.02 -4.24 5.15
C PRO A 135 -19.24 -3.68 3.74
N ALA A 136 -20.24 -2.81 3.55
CA ALA A 136 -20.49 -2.17 2.26
C ALA A 136 -19.36 -1.21 1.84
N GLY A 137 -18.75 -0.54 2.83
CA GLY A 137 -17.57 0.30 2.61
C GLY A 137 -16.36 -0.53 2.19
N VAL A 138 -16.10 -1.65 2.85
CA VAL A 138 -15.02 -2.58 2.48
C VAL A 138 -15.17 -3.06 1.03
N VAL A 139 -16.36 -3.47 0.62
CA VAL A 139 -16.62 -3.87 -0.77
C VAL A 139 -16.33 -2.72 -1.75
N ALA A 140 -16.77 -1.50 -1.43
CA ALA A 140 -16.51 -0.33 -2.26
C ALA A 140 -15.00 -0.04 -2.39
N TYR A 141 -14.24 -0.11 -1.28
CA TYR A 141 -12.79 0.03 -1.30
C TYR A 141 -12.13 -1.03 -2.18
N CYS A 142 -12.49 -2.31 -2.01
CA CYS A 142 -11.96 -3.40 -2.84
C CYS A 142 -12.19 -3.16 -4.34
N ILE A 143 -13.38 -2.71 -4.74
CA ILE A 143 -13.69 -2.42 -6.15
C ILE A 143 -12.82 -1.28 -6.67
N VAL A 144 -12.72 -0.16 -5.92
CA VAL A 144 -11.89 0.99 -6.31
C VAL A 144 -10.43 0.59 -6.43
N PHE A 145 -9.93 -0.17 -5.46
CA PHE A 145 -8.56 -0.65 -5.38
C PHE A 145 -8.22 -1.55 -6.57
N LEU A 146 -9.07 -2.53 -6.89
CA LEU A 146 -8.88 -3.39 -8.06
C LEU A 146 -8.95 -2.60 -9.37
N ALA A 147 -9.76 -1.55 -9.47
CA ALA A 147 -9.76 -0.68 -10.64
C ALA A 147 -8.44 0.12 -10.76
N LEU A 148 -7.93 0.63 -9.64
CA LEU A 148 -6.69 1.42 -9.59
C LEU A 148 -5.42 0.58 -9.83
N VAL A 149 -5.43 -0.73 -9.58
CA VAL A 149 -4.31 -1.63 -9.94
C VAL A 149 -3.95 -1.53 -11.42
N ALA A 150 -4.95 -1.48 -12.32
CA ALA A 150 -4.67 -1.31 -13.75
C ALA A 150 -3.98 0.03 -14.04
N VAL A 151 -4.41 1.10 -13.36
CA VAL A 151 -3.82 2.44 -13.48
C VAL A 151 -2.38 2.42 -12.96
N LEU A 152 -2.14 1.79 -11.81
CA LEU A 152 -0.82 1.63 -11.19
C LEU A 152 0.17 0.95 -12.16
N VAL A 153 -0.22 -0.18 -12.75
CA VAL A 153 0.62 -0.92 -13.70
C VAL A 153 0.93 -0.08 -14.94
N MET A 154 -0.03 0.70 -15.42
CA MET A 154 0.18 1.61 -16.56
C MET A 154 1.10 2.78 -16.21
N LEU A 155 0.96 3.36 -15.00
CA LEU A 155 1.86 4.38 -14.48
C LEU A 155 3.28 3.85 -14.31
N ALA A 156 3.45 2.67 -13.71
CA ALA A 156 4.75 2.04 -13.58
C ALA A 156 5.42 1.77 -14.93
N LYS A 157 4.66 1.31 -15.93
CA LYS A 157 5.15 1.16 -17.30
C LYS A 157 5.64 2.49 -17.88
N PHE A 158 4.90 3.57 -17.64
CA PHE A 158 5.26 4.90 -18.10
C PHE A 158 6.53 5.42 -17.42
N VAL A 159 6.64 5.24 -16.09
CA VAL A 159 7.84 5.59 -15.30
C VAL A 159 9.05 4.78 -15.78
N ALA A 160 8.89 3.48 -16.05
CA ALA A 160 9.96 2.63 -16.56
C ALA A 160 10.58 3.13 -17.87
N THR A 161 9.83 3.87 -18.68
CA THR A 161 10.33 4.46 -19.94
C THR A 161 11.00 5.83 -19.76
N ARG A 162 11.01 6.39 -18.53
CA ARG A 162 11.45 7.76 -18.25
C ARG A 162 12.29 7.82 -16.96
N PRO A 163 13.62 7.65 -17.06
CA PRO A 163 14.53 7.65 -15.92
C PRO A 163 14.39 8.86 -14.98
N PRO A 164 14.21 10.11 -15.47
CA PRO A 164 14.08 11.27 -14.58
C PRO A 164 12.84 11.23 -13.67
N ILE A 165 11.78 10.52 -14.07
CA ILE A 165 10.56 10.42 -13.26
C ILE A 165 10.77 9.42 -12.12
N ALA A 166 11.50 8.33 -12.37
CA ALA A 166 11.82 7.34 -11.35
C ALA A 166 12.66 7.95 -10.23
N GLU A 167 13.71 8.71 -10.57
CA GLU A 167 14.58 9.40 -9.61
C GLU A 167 13.81 10.42 -8.73
N VAL A 168 12.86 11.14 -9.34
CA VAL A 168 12.01 12.07 -8.58
C VAL A 168 11.07 11.31 -7.64
N LEU A 169 10.48 10.19 -8.10
CA LEU A 169 9.57 9.41 -7.28
C LEU A 169 10.28 8.84 -6.04
N GLU A 170 11.45 8.24 -6.23
CA GLU A 170 12.33 7.71 -5.17
C GLU A 170 12.71 8.81 -4.15
N ARG A 171 12.99 10.02 -4.64
CA ARG A 171 13.31 11.17 -3.78
C ARG A 171 12.10 11.76 -3.04
N TRP A 172 10.87 11.48 -3.45
CA TRP A 172 9.68 12.01 -2.75
C TRP A 172 9.00 10.95 -1.88
N GLU A 173 9.17 9.67 -2.18
CA GLU A 173 8.59 8.53 -1.45
C GLU A 173 8.82 8.63 0.06
N HIS A 174 10.09 8.80 0.47
CA HIS A 174 10.49 8.89 1.88
C HIS A 174 9.86 10.06 2.64
N ILE A 175 9.28 11.05 1.95
CA ILE A 175 8.56 12.18 2.55
C ILE A 175 7.05 11.96 2.47
N LEU A 176 6.55 11.48 1.33
CA LEU A 176 5.12 11.33 1.07
C LEU A 176 4.50 10.22 1.93
N PHE A 177 5.19 9.08 2.04
CA PHE A 177 4.70 7.92 2.79
C PHE A 177 4.44 8.24 4.28
N PRO A 178 5.38 8.84 5.04
CA PRO A 178 5.12 9.27 6.41
C PRO A 178 3.94 10.23 6.56
N ILE A 179 3.83 11.22 5.67
CA ILE A 179 2.80 12.26 5.75
C ILE A 179 1.41 11.65 5.61
N VAL A 180 1.21 10.75 4.65
CA VAL A 180 -0.10 10.15 4.44
C VAL A 180 -0.46 9.19 5.57
N LEU A 181 0.49 8.41 6.07
CA LEU A 181 0.27 7.52 7.23
C LEU A 181 -0.14 8.29 8.49
N ILE A 182 0.54 9.39 8.79
CA ILE A 182 0.18 10.27 9.92
C ILE A 182 -1.23 10.84 9.70
N GLY A 183 -1.53 11.36 8.51
CA GLY A 183 -2.84 11.93 8.19
C GLY A 183 -3.97 10.90 8.32
N LEU A 184 -3.77 9.68 7.83
CA LEU A 184 -4.73 8.59 7.92
C LEU A 184 -4.94 8.16 9.39
N GLY A 185 -3.85 8.01 10.16
CA GLY A 185 -3.95 7.64 11.56
C GLY A 185 -4.74 8.65 12.39
N ILE A 186 -4.46 9.95 12.20
CA ILE A 186 -5.26 11.04 12.81
C ILE A 186 -6.72 10.94 12.37
N PHE A 187 -6.97 10.75 11.08
CA PHE A 187 -8.32 10.68 10.53
C PHE A 187 -9.14 9.54 11.14
N ILE A 188 -8.56 8.35 11.29
CA ILE A 188 -9.23 7.17 11.89
C ILE A 188 -9.52 7.42 13.36
N LEU A 189 -8.58 7.99 14.12
CA LEU A 189 -8.76 8.29 15.54
C LEU A 189 -9.89 9.29 15.79
N ILE A 190 -9.95 10.37 14.98
CA ILE A 190 -10.98 11.40 15.09
C ILE A 190 -12.33 10.85 14.61
N SER A 191 -12.38 10.25 13.42
CA SER A 191 -13.65 9.78 12.84
C SER A 191 -14.25 8.61 13.61
N GLY A 192 -13.41 7.79 14.26
CA GLY A 192 -13.86 6.71 15.14
C GLY A 192 -14.23 7.16 16.55
N GLY A 193 -14.05 8.43 16.91
CA GLY A 193 -14.42 8.95 18.23
C GLY A 193 -13.51 8.48 19.37
N ALA A 194 -12.24 8.13 19.09
CA ALA A 194 -11.28 7.61 20.07
C ALA A 194 -11.07 8.53 21.30
N PHE A 195 -11.35 9.82 21.14
CA PHE A 195 -11.18 10.85 22.17
C PHE A 195 -12.51 11.46 22.65
N GLY A 196 -13.66 10.96 22.18
CA GLY A 196 -14.98 11.54 22.50
C GLY A 196 -15.21 12.95 21.94
N LEU A 197 -14.47 13.32 20.89
CA LEU A 197 -14.54 14.59 20.16
C LEU A 197 -15.52 14.53 18.99
#